data_AF-A0A927B5S8-F1
#
_entry.id   AF-A0A927B5S8-F1
#
_cell.length_a   1.000
_cell.length_b   1.000
_cell.length_c   1.000
_cell.angle_alpha   90.00
_cell.angle_beta   90.00
_cell.angle_gamma   90.00
#
_symmetry.space_group_name_H-M   'P 1'
#
loop_
_entity.id
_entity.type
_entity.pdbx_description
1 polymer ?
#
loop_
_entity_poly.entity_id
_entity_poly.type
_entity_poly.pdbx_seq_one_letter_code
_entity_poly.pdbx_strand_id
1 'polypeptide(L)'
;MIKTFTQDDVVRYVYEETSPEESLLIEDALMAEPDLMTFFLEALELRALMNKIERQPRTSTVEAILNYSQNHPANPSARLQKS
;
A
#
# COMPACT_ATOMS: atom_id res chain seq x y z
N MET A 1 -20.97 15.12 -23.63
CA MET A 1 -19.49 15.01 -23.64
C MET A 1 -19.17 13.55 -23.46
N ILE A 2 -18.31 12.98 -24.30
CA ILE A 2 -17.77 11.64 -24.04
C ILE A 2 -16.73 11.84 -22.93
N LYS A 3 -16.89 11.14 -21.80
CA LYS A 3 -15.90 11.14 -20.72
C LYS A 3 -14.81 10.15 -21.15
N THR A 4 -13.60 10.64 -21.43
CA THR A 4 -12.46 9.79 -21.76
C THR A 4 -11.79 9.37 -20.46
N PHE A 5 -11.66 8.06 -20.25
CA PHE A 5 -10.93 7.51 -19.11
C PHE A 5 -9.47 7.27 -19.48
N THR A 6 -8.59 7.40 -18.49
CA THR A 6 -7.15 7.31 -18.66
C THR A 6 -6.55 6.32 -17.67
N GLN A 7 -5.25 6.04 -17.83
CA GLN A 7 -4.50 5.22 -16.88
C GLN A 7 -4.53 5.78 -15.46
N ASP A 8 -4.59 7.10 -15.28
CA ASP A 8 -4.68 7.73 -13.95
C ASP A 8 -5.98 7.34 -13.22
N ASP A 9 -7.09 7.33 -13.96
CA ASP A 9 -8.39 6.90 -13.43
C ASP A 9 -8.36 5.42 -13.00
N VAL A 10 -7.68 4.58 -13.77
CA VAL A 10 -7.49 3.16 -13.44
C VAL A 10 -6.62 3.00 -12.19
N VAL A 11 -5.55 3.79 -12.03
CA VAL A 11 -4.74 3.78 -10.80
C VAL A 11 -5.57 4.17 -9.59
N ARG A 12 -6.33 5.27 -9.66
CA ARG A 12 -7.24 5.69 -8.59
C ARG A 12 -8.25 4.60 -8.25
N TYR A 13 -8.81 3.94 -9.27
CA TYR A 13 -9.73 2.82 -9.08
C TYR A 13 -9.07 1.64 -8.35
N VAL A 14 -7.85 1.24 -8.74
CA VAL A 14 -7.08 0.16 -8.10
C VAL A 14 -6.80 0.44 -6.62
N TYR A 15 -6.66 1.71 -6.22
CA TYR A 15 -6.44 2.13 -4.84
C TYR A 15 -7.72 2.54 -4.10
N GLU A 16 -8.90 2.29 -4.67
CA GLU A 16 -10.21 2.62 -4.09
C GLU A 16 -10.40 4.13 -3.83
N GLU A 17 -9.75 4.99 -4.63
CA GLU A 17 -9.78 6.45 -4.56
C GLU A 17 -10.83 7.08 -5.51
N THR A 18 -11.91 6.35 -5.78
CA THR A 18 -12.98 6.74 -6.71
C THR A 18 -14.34 6.70 -5.99
N SER A 19 -15.28 7.57 -6.39
CA SER A 19 -16.66 7.44 -5.90
C SER A 19 -17.35 6.22 -6.52
N PRO A 20 -18.43 5.68 -5.94
CA PRO A 20 -19.16 4.56 -6.52
C PRO A 20 -19.64 4.83 -7.95
N GLU A 21 -20.07 6.05 -8.25
CA GLU A 21 -20.48 6.45 -9.60
C GLU A 21 -19.29 6.50 -10.56
N GLU A 22 -18.12 6.96 -10.09
CA GLU A 22 -16.90 6.94 -10.90
C GLU A 22 -16.43 5.50 -11.17
N SER A 23 -16.48 4.63 -10.17
CA SER A 23 -16.10 3.22 -10.29
C SER A 23 -16.91 2.52 -11.39
N LEU A 24 -18.23 2.68 -11.40
CA LEU A 24 -19.09 2.07 -12.43
C LEU A 24 -18.72 2.54 -13.85
N LEU A 25 -18.46 3.83 -14.02
CA LEU A 25 -18.06 4.36 -15.33
C LEU A 25 -16.67 3.89 -15.76
N ILE A 26 -15.75 3.70 -14.81
CA ILE A 26 -14.43 3.13 -15.07
C ILE A 26 -14.57 1.66 -15.46
N GLU A 27 -15.40 0.87 -14.78
CA GLU A 27 -15.69 -0.52 -15.14
C GLU A 27 -16.21 -0.64 -16.58
N ASP A 28 -17.14 0.22 -16.98
CA ASP A 28 -17.65 0.27 -18.36
C ASP A 28 -16.51 0.56 -19.36
N ALA A 29 -15.62 1.51 -19.04
CA ALA A 29 -14.47 1.85 -19.88
C ALA A 29 -13.46 0.71 -19.97
N LEU A 30 -13.18 0.00 -18.86
CA LEU A 30 -12.33 -1.19 -18.85
C LEU A 30 -12.90 -2.30 -19.75
N MET A 31 -14.22 -2.47 -19.79
CA MET A 31 -14.86 -3.45 -20.67
C MET A 31 -14.81 -3.06 -22.16
N ALA A 32 -14.85 -1.75 -22.45
CA ALA A 32 -14.88 -1.23 -23.81
C ALA A 32 -13.48 -1.03 -24.44
N GLU A 33 -12.45 -0.79 -23.63
CA GLU A 33 -11.11 -0.41 -24.08
C GLU A 33 -10.05 -1.45 -23.63
N PRO A 34 -9.59 -2.34 -24.53
CA PRO A 34 -8.65 -3.42 -24.18
C PRO A 34 -7.32 -2.95 -23.58
N ASP A 35 -6.83 -1.78 -23.99
CA ASP A 35 -5.58 -1.20 -23.48
C ASP A 35 -5.73 -0.78 -22.01
N LEU A 36 -6.89 -0.23 -21.63
CA LEU A 36 -7.19 0.11 -20.23
C LEU A 36 -7.34 -1.15 -19.37
N MET A 37 -8.00 -2.20 -19.89
CA MET A 37 -8.07 -3.50 -19.21
C MET A 37 -6.69 -4.12 -19.00
N THR A 38 -5.81 -4.05 -20.01
CA THR A 38 -4.44 -4.55 -19.90
C THR A 38 -3.69 -3.82 -18.81
N PHE A 39 -3.73 -2.49 -18.81
CA PHE A 39 -3.11 -1.67 -17.77
C PHE A 39 -3.69 -1.95 -16.37
N PHE A 40 -5.00 -2.15 -16.25
CA PHE A 40 -5.64 -2.53 -14.98
C PHE A 40 -5.07 -3.84 -14.41
N LEU A 41 -4.92 -4.86 -15.23
CA LEU A 41 -4.36 -6.15 -14.82
C LEU A 41 -2.88 -6.01 -14.40
N GLU A 42 -2.09 -5.26 -15.16
CA GLU A 42 -0.69 -4.95 -14.82
C GLU A 42 -0.58 -4.19 -13.48
N ALA A 43 -1.46 -3.21 -13.24
CA ALA A 43 -1.48 -2.45 -12.01
C ALA A 43 -1.83 -3.31 -10.78
N LEU A 44 -2.78 -4.25 -10.93
CA LEU A 44 -3.11 -5.23 -9.88
C LEU A 44 -1.93 -6.16 -9.57
N GLU A 45 -1.25 -6.66 -10.60
CA GLU A 45 -0.06 -7.49 -10.44
C GLU A 45 1.05 -6.73 -9.72
N LEU A 46 1.36 -5.51 -10.16
CA LEU A 46 2.38 -4.66 -9.55
C LEU A 46 2.06 -4.40 -8.06
N ARG A 47 0.81 -4.06 -7.73
CA ARG A 47 0.36 -3.86 -6.34
C ARG A 47 0.60 -5.12 -5.50
N ALA A 48 0.31 -6.30 -6.04
CA ALA A 48 0.54 -7.56 -5.34
C ALA A 48 2.04 -7.85 -5.13
N LEU A 49 2.89 -7.50 -6.09
CA LEU A 49 4.35 -7.63 -5.98
C LEU A 49 4.95 -6.64 -4.98
N MET A 50 4.44 -5.40 -4.90
CA MET A 50 4.93 -4.38 -3.97
C MET A 50 4.80 -4.81 -2.50
N ASN A 51 3.76 -5.57 -2.15
CA ASN A 51 3.58 -6.12 -0.80
C ASN A 51 4.65 -7.14 -0.40
N LYS A 52 5.42 -7.67 -1.35
CA LYS A 52 6.52 -8.62 -1.10
C LYS A 52 7.86 -7.91 -0.86
N ILE A 53 7.92 -6.59 -0.99
CA ILE A 53 9.15 -5.83 -0.79
C ILE A 53 9.46 -5.78 0.71
N GLU A 54 10.41 -6.59 1.14
CA GLU A 54 10.97 -6.51 2.49
C GLU A 54 11.98 -5.38 2.57
N ARG A 55 11.79 -4.48 3.54
CA ARG A 55 12.75 -3.43 3.87
C ARG A 55 13.46 -3.81 5.15
N GLN A 56 14.79 -3.85 5.10
CA GLN A 56 15.60 -4.07 6.29
C GLN A 56 16.17 -2.74 6.78
N PRO A 57 16.13 -2.45 8.10
CA PRO A 57 16.80 -1.28 8.64
C PRO A 57 18.32 -1.40 8.44
N ARG A 58 19.01 -0.26 8.43
CA ARG A 58 20.47 -0.27 8.45
C ARG A 58 20.96 -0.87 9.76
N THR A 59 22.03 -1.66 9.73
CA THR A 59 22.63 -2.29 10.91
C THR A 59 22.91 -1.29 12.04
N SER A 60 23.45 -0.12 11.69
CA SER A 60 23.74 0.95 12.67
C SER A 60 22.49 1.46 13.40
N THR A 61 21.32 1.43 12.76
CA THR A 61 20.05 1.81 13.41
C THR A 61 19.63 0.75 14.42
N VAL A 62 19.76 -0.53 14.07
CA VAL A 62 19.48 -1.65 14.98
C VAL A 62 20.41 -1.58 16.19
N GLU A 63 21.72 -1.39 15.96
CA GLU A 63 22.73 -1.24 17.02
C GLU A 63 22.43 -0.05 17.93
N ALA A 64 22.09 1.11 17.38
CA ALA A 64 21.75 2.30 18.16
C ALA A 64 20.55 2.05 19.10
N ILE A 65 19.50 1.39 18.60
CA ILE A 65 18.30 1.05 19.39
C ILE A 65 18.66 0.05 20.50
N LEU A 66 19.42 -1.00 20.19
CA LEU A 66 19.84 -2.01 21.16
C LEU A 66 20.72 -1.40 22.25
N ASN A 67 21.70 -0.58 21.88
CA ASN A 67 22.58 0.12 22.82
C ASN A 67 21.81 1.07 23.74
N TYR A 68 20.84 1.80 23.20
CA TYR A 68 19.96 2.66 24.01
C TYR A 68 19.15 1.83 25.02
N SER A 69 18.54 0.73 24.57
CA SER A 69 17.69 -0.13 25.40
C SER A 69 18.45 -0.84 26.52
N GLN A 70 19.72 -1.18 26.34
CA GLN A 70 20.53 -1.80 27.40
C GLN A 70 20.79 -0.84 28.58
N ASN A 71 20.83 0.47 28.29
CA ASN A 71 21.16 1.50 29.26
C ASN A 71 19.93 2.19 29.87
N HIS A 72 18.72 1.82 29.44
CA HIS A 72 17.46 2.35 29.96
C HIS A 72 16.60 1.20 30.49
N PRO A 73 16.25 1.19 31.80
CA PRO A 73 15.36 0.18 32.33
C PRO A 73 14.00 0.25 31.61
N ALA A 74 13.40 -0.91 31.33
CA ALA A 74 12.04 -0.99 30.81
C ALA A 74 11.11 -0.13 31.68
N ASN A 75 10.22 0.63 31.04
CA ASN A 75 9.25 1.51 31.69
C ASN A 75 8.72 0.85 32.98
N PRO A 76 8.83 1.48 34.16
CA PRO A 76 8.48 0.87 35.45
C PRO A 76 7.04 0.34 35.50
N SER A 77 6.16 0.82 34.61
CA SER A 77 4.78 0.33 34.44
C SER A 77 4.69 -1.12 33.91
N ALA A 78 5.76 -1.67 33.34
CA ALA A 78 5.85 -3.07 32.91
C ALA A 78 6.27 -4.04 34.04
N ARG A 79 6.56 -3.53 35.24
CA ARG A 79 6.87 -4.35 36.44
C ARG A 79 5.62 -4.67 37.26
N LEU A 80 4.53 -5.08 36.61
CA LEU A 80 3.34 -5.64 37.22
C LEU A 80 2.87 -6.71 36.21
N GLN A 81 2.80 -8.01 36.47
CA GLN A 81 2.56 -8.77 37.68
C GLN A 81 3.33 -10.09 37.57
N LYS A 82 4.15 -10.43 38.57
CA LYS A 82 4.50 -11.84 38.84
C LYS A 82 3.61 -12.26 40.01
N SER A 83 2.60 -13.09 39.72
CA SER A 83 1.84 -13.86 40.70
C SER A 83 2.70 -14.95 41.32
#